data_AF-A0A1X2IMT5-F1
#
_entry.id   AF-A0A1X2IMT5-F1
#
_cell.length_a   1.000
_cell.length_b   1.000
_cell.length_c   1.000
_cell.angle_alpha   90.00
_cell.angle_beta   90.00
_cell.angle_gamma   90.00
#
_symmetry.space_group_name_H-M   'P 1'
#
loop_
_entity.id
_entity.type
_entity.pdbx_description
1 polymer ?
#
loop_
_entity_poly.entity_id
_entity_poly.type
_entity_poly.pdbx_seq_one_letter_code
_entity_poly.pdbx_strand_id
1 'polypeptide(L)'
;KLFLATAASSWDATNTPLKRFHLPTGESISCVLWNGLYFVTGTDIVRSLTFRFHAFGRPITNTKKFEEGIFSDLRNLKPGIDARLEEPKSDLLDMLYKNNCIRTQKKQKVFF
;
A
#
# COMPACT_ATOMS: atom_id res chain seq x y z
N LYS A 1 12.33 22.77 -7.68
CA LYS A 1 13.60 22.63 -6.93
C LYS A 1 13.46 22.77 -5.40
N LEU A 2 12.38 23.38 -4.85
CA LEU A 2 12.18 23.49 -3.39
C LEU A 2 11.46 22.31 -2.69
N PHE A 3 10.77 21.43 -3.44
CA PHE A 3 9.97 20.36 -2.83
C PHE A 3 10.80 19.22 -2.19
N LEU A 4 12.02 18.99 -2.68
CA LEU A 4 12.90 17.93 -2.19
C LEU A 4 13.57 18.26 -0.84
N ALA A 5 13.59 19.53 -0.43
CA ALA A 5 14.29 19.96 0.77
C ALA A 5 13.41 19.95 2.03
N THR A 6 12.09 20.11 1.89
CA THR A 6 11.15 20.22 3.02
C THR A 6 10.35 18.96 3.31
N ALA A 7 10.48 17.91 2.48
CA ALA A 7 9.71 16.68 2.64
C ALA A 7 9.98 15.92 3.96
N ALA A 8 11.17 16.11 4.56
CA ALA A 8 11.52 15.51 5.84
C ALA A 8 10.95 16.27 7.06
N SER A 9 10.52 17.52 6.88
CA SER A 9 10.12 18.42 7.98
C SER A 9 8.62 18.40 8.28
N SER A 10 7.79 17.80 7.42
CA SER A 10 6.35 17.68 7.61
C SER A 10 5.95 16.24 7.94
N TRP A 11 6.75 15.55 8.75
CA TRP A 11 6.24 14.40 9.48
C TRP A 11 5.70 14.88 10.82
N ASP A 12 4.53 15.50 10.78
CA ASP A 12 3.79 15.79 12.00
C ASP A 12 3.57 14.49 12.76
N ALA A 13 4.16 14.42 13.96
CA ALA A 13 4.04 13.34 14.92
C ALA A 13 2.64 13.27 15.56
N THR A 14 1.59 13.61 14.78
CA THR A 14 0.21 13.72 15.26
C THR A 14 -0.66 12.62 14.66
N ASN A 15 -0.54 11.45 15.30
CA ASN A 15 -1.71 10.71 15.77
C ASN A 15 -2.59 9.95 14.77
N THR A 16 -2.08 9.60 13.58
CA THR A 16 -2.72 8.54 12.78
C THR A 16 -1.71 7.50 12.33
N PRO A 17 -1.80 6.23 12.80
CA PRO A 17 -0.96 5.13 12.33
C PRO A 17 -1.26 4.74 10.87
N LEU A 18 -2.08 5.51 10.15
CA LEU A 18 -2.50 5.25 8.78
C LEU A 18 -2.46 6.55 7.98
N LYS A 19 -1.62 6.59 6.94
CA LYS A 19 -1.60 7.64 5.91
C LYS A 19 -2.37 7.15 4.69
N ARG A 20 -3.39 7.90 4.28
CA ARG A 20 -4.13 7.65 3.05
C ARG A 20 -3.75 8.67 1.99
N PHE A 21 -3.38 8.17 0.82
CA PHE A 21 -3.08 8.97 -0.37
C PHE A 21 -4.21 8.79 -1.36
N HIS A 22 -4.88 9.89 -1.72
CA HIS A 22 -5.92 9.89 -2.73
C HIS A 22 -5.28 10.08 -4.11
N LEU A 23 -5.56 9.13 -5.01
CA LEU A 23 -5.12 9.19 -6.39
C LEU A 23 -6.12 10.01 -7.21
N PRO A 24 -5.66 10.78 -8.22
CA PRO A 24 -6.55 11.53 -9.11
C PRO A 24 -7.43 10.62 -9.99
N THR A 25 -7.17 9.31 -10.00
CA THR A 25 -8.00 8.29 -10.65
C THR A 25 -9.27 7.94 -9.86
N GLY A 26 -9.46 8.51 -8.67
CA GLY A 26 -10.58 8.20 -7.77
C GLY A 26 -10.32 7.05 -6.80
N GLU A 27 -9.14 6.44 -6.87
CA GLU A 27 -8.71 5.39 -5.94
C GLU A 27 -7.98 5.97 -4.72
N SER A 28 -7.82 5.16 -3.68
CA SER A 28 -7.00 5.53 -2.52
C SER A 28 -5.98 4.44 -2.20
N ILE A 29 -4.77 4.88 -1.87
CA ILE A 29 -3.66 4.08 -1.37
C ILE A 29 -3.60 4.29 0.14
N SER A 30 -3.52 3.22 0.91
CA SER A 30 -3.36 3.33 2.37
C SER A 30 -2.03 2.71 2.83
N CYS A 31 -1.25 3.49 3.56
CA CYS A 31 0.01 3.06 4.17
C CYS A 31 -0.14 3.13 5.69
N VAL A 32 0.25 2.06 6.39
CA VAL A 32 0.05 1.91 7.83
C VAL A 32 1.40 1.88 8.53
N LEU A 33 1.63 2.73 9.51
CA LEU A 33 2.81 2.65 10.37
C LEU A 33 2.48 1.82 11.61
N TRP A 34 3.10 0.65 11.75
CA TRP A 34 2.90 -0.25 12.88
C TRP A 34 4.23 -0.78 13.41
N ASN A 35 4.45 -0.70 14.73
CA ASN A 35 5.74 -1.05 15.36
C ASN A 35 6.98 -0.42 14.69
N GLY A 36 6.85 0.80 14.15
CA GLY A 36 7.95 1.48 13.45
C GLY A 36 8.21 1.00 12.01
N LEU A 37 7.39 0.10 11.48
CA LEU A 37 7.45 -0.39 10.10
C LEU A 37 6.24 0.08 9.30
N TYR A 38 6.45 0.38 8.01
CA TYR A 38 5.39 0.82 7.11
C TYR A 38 4.79 -0.37 6.37
N PHE A 39 3.53 -0.67 6.62
CA PHE A 39 2.78 -1.72 5.94
C PHE A 39 1.92 -1.15 4.81
N VAL A 40 1.88 -1.88 3.71
CA VAL A 40 1.09 -1.58 2.51
C VAL A 40 0.42 -2.87 2.03
N THR A 41 -0.81 -2.76 1.50
CA THR A 41 -1.51 -3.92 0.95
C THR A 41 -1.08 -4.20 -0.49
N GLY A 42 -1.19 -5.44 -0.95
CA GLY A 42 -0.88 -5.78 -2.35
C GLY A 42 -1.70 -4.96 -3.36
N THR A 43 -2.96 -4.67 -3.04
CA THR A 43 -3.82 -3.77 -3.84
C THR A 43 -3.29 -2.35 -3.90
N ASP A 44 -2.80 -1.80 -2.78
CA ASP A 44 -2.22 -0.46 -2.72
C ASP A 44 -0.92 -0.38 -3.53
N ILE A 45 -0.11 -1.44 -3.55
CA ILE A 45 1.10 -1.55 -4.39
C ILE A 45 0.74 -1.49 -5.87
N VAL A 46 -0.23 -2.31 -6.29
CA VAL A 46 -0.70 -2.36 -7.68
C VAL A 46 -1.21 -0.99 -8.14
N ARG A 47 -2.01 -0.32 -7.31
CA ARG A 47 -2.51 1.04 -7.57
C ARG A 47 -1.39 2.07 -7.67
N SER A 48 -0.44 2.04 -6.74
CA SER A 48 0.72 2.93 -6.73
C SER A 48 1.56 2.78 -8.00
N LEU A 49 1.81 1.55 -8.42
CA LEU A 49 2.55 1.27 -9.65
C LEU A 49 1.77 1.71 -10.89
N THR A 50 0.48 1.39 -10.95
CA THR A 50 -0.40 1.78 -12.06
C THR A 50 -0.44 3.29 -12.25
N PHE A 51 -0.62 4.03 -11.15
CA PHE A 51 -0.59 5.48 -11.15
C PHE A 51 0.77 6.02 -11.61
N ARG A 52 1.87 5.45 -11.12
CA ARG A 52 3.22 5.86 -11.50
C ARG A 52 3.47 5.65 -12.99
N PHE A 53 3.09 4.51 -13.56
CA PHE A 53 3.20 4.27 -15.01
C PHE A 53 2.35 5.25 -15.82
N HIS A 54 1.13 5.55 -15.35
CA HIS A 54 0.26 6.54 -15.98
C HIS A 54 0.88 7.95 -15.95
N ALA A 55 1.44 8.37 -14.81
CA ALA A 55 2.13 9.65 -14.66
C ALA A 55 3.42 9.75 -15.48
N PHE A 56 4.08 8.62 -15.76
CA PHE A 56 5.24 8.53 -16.66
C PHE A 56 4.87 8.62 -18.15
N GLY A 57 3.58 8.75 -18.49
CA GLY A 57 3.13 8.84 -19.88
C GLY A 57 3.14 7.50 -20.62
N ARG A 58 3.21 6.37 -19.90
CA ARG A 58 3.06 5.03 -20.45
C ARG A 58 1.74 4.42 -19.95
N PRO A 59 0.60 4.69 -20.64
CA PRO A 59 -0.66 4.12 -20.24
C PRO A 59 -0.60 2.59 -20.32
N ILE A 60 -0.96 1.94 -19.22
CA ILE A 60 -1.05 0.47 -19.18
C ILE A 60 -2.27 0.07 -20.00
N THR A 61 -2.05 -0.49 -21.18
CA THR A 61 -3.12 -0.97 -22.07
C THR A 61 -3.86 -2.18 -21.49
N ASN A 62 -3.14 -3.05 -20.77
CA ASN A 62 -3.68 -4.25 -20.14
C ASN A 62 -3.54 -4.19 -18.61
N THR A 63 -4.42 -3.43 -17.95
CA THR A 63 -4.43 -3.32 -16.48
C THR A 63 -4.55 -4.68 -15.83
N LYS A 64 -5.47 -5.55 -16.25
CA LYS A 64 -5.63 -6.90 -15.67
C LYS A 64 -4.34 -7.74 -15.69
N LYS A 65 -3.61 -7.77 -16.81
CA LYS A 65 -2.33 -8.51 -16.90
C LYS A 65 -1.26 -7.89 -16.01
N PHE A 66 -1.27 -6.56 -15.88
CA PHE A 66 -0.37 -5.86 -14.98
C PHE A 66 -0.65 -6.23 -13.52
N GLU A 67 -1.92 -6.17 -13.10
CA GLU A 67 -2.32 -6.60 -11.75
C GLU A 67 -1.93 -8.06 -11.50
N GLU A 68 -2.25 -8.98 -12.42
CA GLU A 68 -1.89 -10.40 -12.35
C GLU A 68 -0.37 -10.60 -12.21
N GLY A 69 0.44 -9.86 -12.98
CA GLY A 69 1.90 -9.91 -12.90
C GLY A 69 2.42 -9.45 -11.54
N ILE A 70 1.93 -8.31 -11.05
CA ILE A 70 2.32 -7.80 -9.72
C ILE A 70 1.87 -8.78 -8.62
N PHE A 71 0.65 -9.31 -8.68
CA PHE A 71 0.20 -10.31 -7.71
C PHE A 71 1.03 -11.61 -7.77
N SER A 72 1.49 -12.01 -8.94
CA SER A 72 2.40 -13.16 -9.11
C SER A 72 3.75 -12.89 -8.43
N ASP A 73 4.34 -11.72 -8.63
CA ASP A 73 5.60 -11.32 -8.00
C ASP A 73 5.45 -11.21 -6.48
N LEU A 74 4.38 -10.56 -6.01
CA LEU A 74 4.05 -10.43 -4.59
C LEU A 74 3.83 -11.79 -3.92
N ARG A 75 3.34 -12.79 -4.66
CA ARG A 75 3.18 -14.16 -4.14
C ARG A 75 4.53 -14.84 -3.89
N ASN A 76 5.51 -14.56 -4.76
CA ASN A 76 6.86 -15.11 -4.68
C ASN A 76 7.69 -14.48 -3.54
N LEU A 77 7.32 -13.30 -3.05
CA LEU A 77 7.96 -12.67 -1.89
C LEU A 77 7.83 -13.53 -0.63
N LYS A 78 8.96 -13.72 0.06
CA LYS A 78 9.05 -14.57 1.26
C LYS A 78 8.42 -13.87 2.46
N PRO A 79 7.48 -14.51 3.17
CA PRO A 79 6.98 -14.00 4.43
C PRO A 79 8.11 -14.03 5.47
N GLY A 80 8.39 -12.90 6.11
CA GLY A 80 9.42 -12.71 7.13
C GLY A 80 10.54 -11.73 6.77
N ILE A 81 10.70 -11.39 5.49
CA ILE A 81 11.71 -10.42 5.01
C ILE A 81 11.00 -9.18 4.46
N ASP A 82 10.23 -9.33 3.38
CA ASP A 82 9.54 -8.22 2.68
C ASP A 82 8.02 -8.24 2.91
N ALA A 83 7.51 -9.28 3.58
CA ALA A 83 6.09 -9.47 3.82
C ALA A 83 5.85 -10.03 5.22
N ARG A 84 4.88 -9.47 5.93
CA ARG A 84 4.39 -9.98 7.21
C ARG A 84 3.11 -10.75 6.97
N LEU A 85 3.07 -11.98 7.45
CA LEU A 85 1.88 -12.81 7.38
C LEU A 85 1.00 -12.48 8.58
N GLU A 86 -0.07 -11.75 8.35
CA GLU A 86 -0.96 -11.33 9.42
C GLU A 86 -2.18 -12.24 9.52
N GLU A 87 -2.54 -12.57 10.76
CA GLU A 87 -3.65 -13.46 11.07
C GLU A 87 -4.99 -12.73 11.03
N PRO A 88 -6.09 -13.45 10.72
CA PRO A 88 -7.42 -12.86 10.76
C PRO A 88 -7.69 -12.30 12.16
N LYS A 89 -8.23 -11.08 12.23
CA LYS A 89 -8.50 -10.32 13.47
C LYS A 89 -7.28 -9.74 14.20
N SER A 90 -6.11 -9.61 13.57
CA SER A 90 -5.04 -8.81 14.17
C SER A 90 -5.43 -7.32 14.23
N ASP A 91 -4.89 -6.57 15.18
CA ASP A 91 -5.18 -5.13 15.34
C ASP A 91 -4.89 -4.34 14.05
N LEU A 92 -3.85 -4.74 13.31
CA LEU A 92 -3.50 -4.15 12.02
C LEU A 92 -4.57 -4.45 10.96
N LEU A 93 -5.04 -5.70 10.86
CA LEU A 93 -6.14 -6.03 9.94
C LEU A 93 -7.44 -5.34 10.35
N ASP A 94 -7.75 -5.27 11.64
CA ASP A 94 -8.98 -4.63 12.10
C ASP A 94 -8.95 -3.13 11.78
N MET A 95 -7.80 -2.48 11.98
CA MET A 95 -7.60 -1.09 11.59
C MET A 95 -7.68 -0.91 10.06
N LEU A 96 -7.05 -1.77 9.25
CA LEU A 96 -7.17 -1.74 7.78
C LEU A 96 -8.62 -1.95 7.32
N TYR A 97 -9.36 -2.84 7.97
CA TYR A 97 -10.74 -3.16 7.65
C TYR A 97 -11.68 -2.01 8.00
N LYS A 98 -11.55 -1.43 9.20
CA LYS A 98 -12.27 -0.21 9.63
C LYS A 98 -12.03 0.94 8.66
N ASN A 99 -10.83 1.01 8.10
CA ASN A 99 -10.46 2.03 7.13
C ASN A 99 -10.87 1.68 5.69
N ASN A 100 -11.53 0.55 5.40
CA ASN A 100 -11.86 0.09 4.04
C ASN A 100 -10.63 -0.13 3.13
N CYS A 101 -9.44 -0.35 3.70
CA CYS A 101 -8.23 -0.67 2.94
C CYS A 101 -8.24 -2.12 2.45
N ILE A 102 -8.91 -3.00 3.19
CA ILE A 102 -9.06 -4.42 2.88
C ILE A 102 -10.54 -4.78 2.89
N ARG A 103 -10.97 -5.62 1.95
CA ARG A 103 -12.38 -6.09 1.88
C ARG A 103 -12.67 -7.27 2.81
N THR A 104 -11.65 -8.01 3.22
CA THR A 104 -11.82 -9.22 4.04
C THR A 104 -10.79 -9.25 5.16
N GLN A 105 -11.22 -9.62 6.36
CA GLN A 105 -10.32 -9.89 7.49
C GLN A 105 -9.70 -11.29 7.45
N LYS A 106 -9.45 -11.84 6.25
CA LYS A 106 -8.82 -13.16 6.10
C LYS A 106 -7.31 -13.04 6.26
N LYS A 107 -6.67 -14.17 6.57
CA LYS A 107 -5.21 -14.28 6.60
C LYS A 107 -4.63 -13.77 5.27
N GLN A 108 -3.83 -12.72 5.33
CA GLN A 108 -3.24 -12.10 4.14
C GLN A 108 -1.82 -11.65 4.43
N LYS A 109 -0.99 -11.63 3.38
CA LYS A 109 0.32 -11.02 3.45
C LYS A 109 0.15 -9.50 3.35
N VAL A 110 0.67 -8.79 4.34
CA VAL A 110 0.90 -7.35 4.25
C VAL A 110 2.38 -7.13 3.96
N PHE A 111 2.71 -6.17 3.12
CA PHE A 111 4.08 -5.93 2.66
C PHE A 111 4.64 -4.71 3.39
N PHE A 112 5.94 -4.68 3.66
CA PHE A 112 6.60 -3.56 4.32
C PHE A 112 7.98 -3.25 3.75
#